data_AF-A0A350T1P5-F1
#
_entry.id   AF-A0A350T1P5-F1
#
_cell.length_a   1.000
_cell.length_b   1.000
_cell.length_c   1.000
_cell.angle_alpha   90.00
_cell.angle_beta   90.00
_cell.angle_gamma   90.00
#
_symmetry.space_group_name_H-M   'P 1'
#
loop_
_entity.id
_entity.type
_entity.pdbx_description
1 polymer ?
#
loop_
_entity_poly.entity_id
_entity_poly.type
_entity_poly.pdbx_seq_one_letter_code
_entity_poly.pdbx_strand_id
1 'polypeptide(L)' 'VPLMEIVTEPDLRSPQEARELLIELRRMLRYIDASTANMEEGQFRCDANISQRSVDGAIVGAKVE' A
#
# COMPACT_ATOMS: atom_id res chain seq x y z
N VAL A 1 -3.02 -19.70 -9.58
CA VAL A 1 -3.16 -19.17 -8.21
C VAL A 1 -4.14 -18.01 -8.27
N PRO A 2 -5.20 -17.96 -7.44
CA PRO A 2 -6.09 -16.80 -7.40
C PRO A 2 -5.32 -15.58 -6.88
N LEU A 3 -5.63 -14.40 -7.42
CA LEU A 3 -5.03 -13.13 -7.01
C LEU A 3 -6.14 -12.16 -6.58
N MET A 4 -5.81 -11.28 -5.64
CA MET A 4 -6.65 -10.18 -5.19
C MET A 4 -5.83 -8.90 -5.34
N GLU A 5 -6.41 -7.89 -5.97
CA GLU A 5 -5.82 -6.56 -6.10
C GLU A 5 -6.59 -5.60 -5.19
N ILE A 6 -5.84 -4.87 -4.35
CA ILE A 6 -6.40 -3.91 -3.40
C ILE A 6 -5.78 -2.57 -3.72
N VAL A 7 -6.60 -1.64 -4.21
CA VAL A 7 -6.18 -0.27 -4.53
C VAL A 7 -6.72 0.67 -3.46
N THR A 8 -5.86 1.50 -2.88
CA THR A 8 -6.27 2.50 -1.91
C THR A 8 -6.44 3.86 -2.57
N GLU A 9 -7.29 4.70 -1.95
CA GLU A 9 -7.28 6.13 -2.23
C GLU A 9 -5.94 6.77 -1.79
N PRO A 10 -5.54 7.90 -2.39
CA PRO A 10 -4.26 8.56 -2.10
C PRO A 10 -4.32 9.36 -0.78
N ASP A 11 -4.59 8.66 0.32
CA ASP A 11 -4.76 9.28 1.65
C ASP A 11 -3.52 9.22 2.53
N LEU A 12 -2.55 8.36 2.19
CA LEU A 12 -1.29 8.24 2.91
C LEU A 12 -0.44 9.51 2.73
N ARG A 13 0.16 10.00 3.82
CA ARG A 13 0.97 11.22 3.86
C ARG A 13 2.41 10.98 4.31
N SER A 14 2.74 9.77 4.76
CA SER A 14 4.11 9.40 5.13
C SER A 14 4.46 7.94 4.80
N PRO A 15 5.75 7.61 4.60
CA PRO A 15 6.20 6.23 4.47
C PRO A 15 5.86 5.36 5.68
N GLN A 16 5.79 5.95 6.88
CA GLN A 16 5.45 5.27 8.12
C GLN A 16 3.99 4.80 8.10
N GLU A 17 3.04 5.67 7.72
CA GLU A 17 1.63 5.30 7.53
C GLU A 17 1.47 4.18 6.49
N ALA A 18 2.21 4.27 5.38
CA ALA A 18 2.17 3.22 4.35
C ALA A 18 2.62 1.86 4.89
N ARG A 19 3.68 1.83 5.71
CA ARG A 19 4.14 0.61 6.37
C ARG A 19 3.10 0.06 7.35
N GLU A 20 2.50 0.92 8.16
CA GLU A 20 1.47 0.54 9.14
C GLU A 20 0.24 -0.06 8.44
N LEU A 21 -0.22 0.56 7.34
CA LEU A 21 -1.29 0.05 6.51
C LEU A 21 -0.99 -1.37 6.01
N LEU A 22 0.20 -1.60 5.45
CA LEU A 22 0.60 -2.92 4.93
C LEU A 22 0.71 -3.98 6.03
N ILE A 23 1.16 -3.60 7.23
CA ILE A 23 1.21 -4.49 8.39
C ILE A 23 -0.20 -4.90 8.82
N GLU A 24 -1.12 -3.94 8.95
CA GLU A 24 -2.49 -4.24 9.35
C GLU A 24 -3.25 -5.01 8.25
N LEU A 25 -3.02 -4.70 6.97
CA LEU A 25 -3.58 -5.46 5.86
C LEU A 25 -3.11 -6.92 5.89
N ARG A 26 -1.80 -7.15 6.07
CA ARG A 26 -1.25 -8.50 6.25
C ARG A 26 -1.87 -9.21 7.44
N ARG A 27 -2.06 -8.52 8.56
CA ARG A 27 -2.71 -9.07 9.77
C ARG A 27 -4.15 -9.48 9.49
N MET A 28 -4.93 -8.64 8.80
CA MET A 28 -6.31 -8.93 8.43
C MET A 28 -6.41 -10.14 7.50
N LEU A 29 -5.59 -10.21 6.45
CA LEU A 29 -5.59 -11.33 5.50
C LEU A 29 -5.27 -12.67 6.17
N ARG A 30 -4.33 -12.66 7.12
CA ARG A 30 -3.99 -13.85 7.92
C ARG A 30 -5.08 -14.20 8.93
N TYR A 31 -5.75 -13.21 9.50
CA TYR A 31 -6.81 -13.41 10.47
C TYR A 31 -8.04 -14.10 9.85
N ILE A 32 -8.41 -13.73 8.63
CA ILE A 32 -9.53 -14.33 7.89
C ILE A 32 -9.14 -15.59 7.11
N ASP A 33 -7.89 -16.05 7.22
CA ASP A 33 -7.32 -17.20 6.51
C ASP A 33 -7.42 -17.13 4.98
N ALA A 34 -7.42 -15.91 4.41
CA ALA A 34 -7.46 -15.71 2.97
C ALA A 34 -6.08 -15.83 2.32
N SER A 35 -5.02 -15.45 3.05
CA SER A 35 -3.63 -15.54 2.58
C SER A 35 -2.65 -15.45 3.76
N THR A 36 -1.53 -16.16 3.66
CA THR A 36 -0.34 -16.00 4.52
C THR A 36 0.33 -14.64 4.34
N ALA A 37 0.11 -14.01 3.18
CA ALA A 37 0.62 -12.69 2.80
C ALA A 37 2.12 -12.53 3.12
N ASN A 38 2.93 -13.54 2.78
CA ASN A 38 4.37 -13.52 2.95
C ASN A 38 5.03 -12.79 1.77
N MET A 39 5.74 -11.69 2.05
CA MET A 39 6.45 -10.92 1.02
C MET A 39 7.68 -11.67 0.49
N GLU A 40 8.39 -12.45 1.32
CA GLU A 40 9.60 -13.19 0.92
C GLU A 40 9.28 -14.29 -0.09
N GLU A 41 8.10 -14.89 0.04
CA GLU A 41 7.57 -15.91 -0.89
C GLU A 41 6.78 -15.28 -2.06
N GLY A 42 6.69 -13.94 -2.14
CA GLY A 42 5.98 -13.23 -3.20
C GLY A 42 4.45 -13.29 -3.13
N GLN A 43 3.88 -13.78 -2.02
CA GLN A 43 2.43 -13.90 -1.81
C GLN A 43 1.78 -12.55 -1.44
N PHE A 44 2.58 -11.55 -1.09
CA PHE A 44 2.14 -10.18 -0.85
C PHE A 44 3.08 -9.22 -1.55
N ARG A 45 2.52 -8.40 -2.44
CA ARG A 45 3.24 -7.44 -3.28
C ARG A 45 2.53 -6.09 -3.18
N CYS A 46 3.29 -5.01 -3.33
CA CYS A 46 2.78 -3.66 -3.23
C CYS A 46 3.60 -2.76 -4.16
N ASP A 47 2.93 -2.06 -5.06
CA ASP A 47 3.49 -0.98 -5.87
C ASP A 47 2.99 0.35 -5.29
N ALA A 48 3.90 1.32 -5.11
CA ALA A 48 3.62 2.52 -4.34
C ALA A 48 3.53 3.74 -5.26
N ASN A 49 2.34 4.33 -5.32
CA ASN A 49 2.09 5.50 -6.14
C ASN A 49 2.32 6.80 -5.32
N ILE A 50 3.32 7.60 -5.68
CA ILE A 50 3.77 8.77 -4.91
C ILE A 50 3.72 10.04 -5.76
N SER A 51 3.16 11.11 -5.18
CA SER A 51 3.22 12.47 -5.73
C SER A 51 3.45 13.46 -4.60
N GLN A 52 4.23 14.52 -4.84
CA GLN A 52 4.43 15.58 -3.86
C GLN A 52 3.35 16.65 -3.98
N ARG A 53 3.06 17.34 -2.89
CA ARG A 53 2.12 18.48 -2.86
C ARG A 53 2.78 19.69 -2.24
N SER A 54 2.48 20.88 -2.77
CA SER A 54 2.81 22.14 -2.14
C SER A 54 1.93 22.39 -0.91
N VAL A 55 2.28 23.39 -0.12
CA VAL A 55 1.59 23.74 1.14
C VAL A 55 0.12 24.11 0.91
N ASP A 56 -0.22 24.62 -0.27
CA ASP A 56 -1.58 24.94 -0.71
C ASP A 56 -2.35 23.73 -1.29
N GLY A 57 -1.73 22.53 -1.30
CA GLY A 57 -2.34 21.27 -1.68
C GLY A 57 -2.28 20.91 -3.16
N ALA A 58 -1.72 21.78 -4.01
CA ALA A 58 -1.51 21.49 -5.43
C ALA A 58 -0.43 20.39 -5.60
N ILE A 59 -0.62 19.50 -6.58
CA ILE A 59 0.38 18.49 -6.92
C ILE A 59 1.58 19.17 -7.57
N VAL A 60 2.78 18.85 -7.08
CA VAL A 60 4.05 19.38 -7.59
C VAL A 60 4.88 18.24 -8.16
N GLY A 61 5.34 18.43 -9.40
CA GLY A 61 6.12 17.43 -10.11
C GLY A 61 5.27 16.27 -10.65
N ALA A 62 5.97 15.25 -11.15
CA ALA A 62 5.32 14.06 -11.68
C ALA A 62 4.92 13.11 -10.55
N LYS A 63 3.83 12.37 -10.78
CA LYS A 63 3.53 11.15 -10.02
C LYS A 63 4.51 10.06 -10.45
N VAL A 64 5.06 9.34 -9.49
CA VAL A 64 5.96 8.21 -9.69
C VAL A 64 5.31 6.95 -9.08
N GLU A 65 5.61 5.81 -9.68
CA GLU A 65 5.29 4.46 -9.20
C GLU A 65 6.57 3.73 -8.82
#